data_AF-A0AA96U4R5-F1
#
_entry.id   AF-A0AA96U4R5-F1
#
_cell.length_a   1.000
_cell.length_b   1.000
_cell.length_c   1.000
_cell.angle_alpha   90.00
_cell.angle_beta   90.00
_cell.angle_gamma   90.00
#
_symmetry.space_group_name_H-M   'P 1'
#
loop_
_entity.id
_entity.type
_entity.pdbx_description
1 polymer ?
#
loop_
_entity_poly.entity_id
_entity_poly.type
_entity_poly.pdbx_seq_one_letter_code
_entity_poly.pdbx_strand_id
1 'polypeptide(L)'
;MSPLRRTFSPPGRQRGAIAALAALTLGIALLLCVTLLDSLRLYLEMRALQRIADIAALEAASRQGRCGSTASAARYATQSATRNGFIPDTDERRLETRCGTLVVNPDDGSSTFVVNAASTEAIQVVASHTVPRSIASGIASLFDSSSQPTTVQLRATGVAVVPVPAARLNRPSTINALEGVERSGS
;
A
#
# COMPACT_ATOMS: atom_id res chain seq x y z
N MET A 1 23.15 -63.83 -47.91
CA MET A 1 23.40 -62.82 -46.86
C MET A 1 22.28 -61.80 -46.92
N SER A 2 21.32 -61.87 -46.01
CA SER A 2 20.12 -61.01 -46.00
C SER A 2 20.30 -59.92 -44.94
N PRO A 3 20.04 -58.63 -45.24
CA PRO A 3 20.17 -57.59 -44.24
C PRO A 3 18.93 -57.54 -43.34
N LEU A 4 19.14 -57.62 -42.03
CA LEU A 4 18.12 -57.34 -41.02
C LEU A 4 17.89 -55.83 -40.96
N ARG A 5 16.81 -55.36 -41.57
CA ARG A 5 16.36 -53.97 -41.50
C ARG A 5 15.69 -53.73 -40.14
N ARG A 6 16.43 -53.17 -39.17
CA ARG A 6 15.83 -52.68 -37.91
C ARG A 6 15.07 -51.39 -38.21
N THR A 7 13.75 -51.47 -38.27
CA THR A 7 12.89 -50.30 -38.20
C THR A 7 12.87 -49.79 -36.76
N PHE A 8 13.57 -48.69 -36.51
CA PHE A 8 13.43 -47.94 -35.27
C PHE A 8 12.09 -47.19 -35.33
N SER A 9 11.12 -47.61 -34.52
CA SER A 9 9.84 -46.90 -34.38
C SER A 9 10.05 -45.79 -33.35
N PRO A 10 9.99 -44.49 -33.72
CA PRO A 10 10.16 -43.43 -32.74
C PRO A 10 8.94 -43.37 -31.81
N PRO A 11 9.12 -43.23 -30.48
CA PRO A 11 8.01 -43.10 -29.54
C PRO A 11 7.34 -41.73 -29.70
N GLY A 12 6.35 -41.64 -30.59
CA GLY A 12 5.61 -40.41 -30.91
C GLY A 12 4.65 -39.92 -29.81
N ARG A 13 4.49 -40.64 -28.70
CA ARG A 13 3.48 -40.35 -27.66
C ARG A 13 4.01 -39.66 -26.40
N GLN A 14 5.33 -39.62 -26.18
CA GLN A 14 5.90 -39.03 -24.95
C GLN A 14 6.14 -37.52 -25.05
N ARG A 15 6.33 -36.99 -26.27
CA ARG A 15 6.56 -35.56 -26.49
C ARG A 15 5.32 -34.72 -26.22
N GLY A 16 4.12 -35.28 -26.42
CA GLY A 16 2.85 -34.59 -26.16
C GLY A 16 2.61 -34.30 -24.68
N ALA A 17 2.94 -35.25 -23.79
CA ALA A 17 2.77 -35.06 -22.35
C ALA A 17 3.73 -34.01 -21.77
N ILE A 18 4.99 -33.98 -22.25
CA ILE A 18 5.99 -32.99 -21.83
C ILE A 18 5.58 -31.59 -22.33
N ALA A 19 5.09 -31.48 -23.57
CA ALA A 19 4.56 -30.22 -24.09
C ALA A 19 3.32 -29.74 -23.32
N ALA A 20 2.43 -30.66 -22.93
CA ALA A 20 1.24 -30.33 -22.13
C ALA A 20 1.61 -29.84 -20.72
N LEU A 21 2.54 -30.51 -20.04
CA LEU A 21 3.05 -30.07 -18.74
C LEU A 21 3.77 -28.72 -18.83
N ALA A 22 4.57 -28.52 -19.88
CA ALA A 22 5.27 -27.25 -20.11
C ALA A 22 4.29 -26.09 -20.41
N ALA A 23 3.24 -26.33 -21.20
CA ALA A 23 2.21 -25.34 -21.46
C ALA A 23 1.43 -24.98 -20.19
N LEU A 24 1.11 -25.98 -19.37
CA LEU A 24 0.41 -25.78 -18.09
C LEU A 24 1.26 -24.97 -17.11
N THR A 25 2.55 -25.30 -16.94
CA THR A 25 3.43 -24.53 -16.03
C THR A 25 3.65 -23.12 -16.53
N LEU A 26 3.80 -22.90 -17.85
CA LEU A 26 3.89 -21.57 -18.43
C LEU A 26 2.61 -20.77 -18.19
N GLY A 27 1.43 -21.39 -18.36
CA GLY A 27 0.15 -20.75 -18.09
C GLY A 27 0.02 -20.30 -16.64
N ILE A 28 0.38 -21.16 -15.68
CA ILE A 28 0.38 -20.81 -14.26
C ILE A 28 1.42 -19.70 -13.97
N ALA A 29 2.62 -19.81 -14.54
CA ALA A 29 3.66 -18.81 -14.35
C ALA A 29 3.23 -17.43 -14.83
N LEU A 30 2.57 -17.34 -16.00
CA LEU A 30 2.04 -16.09 -16.52
C LEU A 30 0.92 -15.52 -15.62
N LEU A 31 0.03 -16.38 -15.12
CA LEU A 31 -1.03 -15.95 -14.21
C LEU A 31 -0.45 -15.37 -12.91
N LEU A 32 0.56 -16.02 -12.34
CA LEU A 32 1.28 -15.49 -11.17
C LEU A 32 1.98 -14.17 -11.49
N CYS A 33 2.66 -14.04 -12.62
CA CYS A 33 3.27 -12.78 -13.03
C CYS A 33 2.25 -11.64 -13.12
N VAL A 34 1.10 -11.86 -13.76
CA VAL A 34 0.03 -10.84 -13.86
C VAL A 34 -0.47 -10.42 -12.47
N THR A 35 -0.74 -11.38 -11.57
CA THR A 35 -1.19 -11.07 -10.20
C THR A 35 -0.18 -10.24 -9.41
N LEU A 36 1.12 -10.53 -9.56
CA LEU A 36 2.19 -9.78 -8.90
C LEU A 36 2.32 -8.36 -9.45
N LEU A 37 2.26 -8.18 -10.76
CA LEU A 37 2.32 -6.85 -11.39
C LEU A 37 1.13 -5.98 -10.97
N ASP A 38 -0.05 -6.58 -10.90
CA ASP A 38 -1.26 -5.89 -10.44
C ASP A 38 -1.15 -5.48 -8.96
N SER A 39 -0.64 -6.37 -8.11
CA SER A 39 -0.41 -6.10 -6.69
C SER A 39 0.63 -4.99 -6.50
N LEU A 40 1.70 -5.00 -7.30
CA LEU A 40 2.73 -3.97 -7.26
C LEU A 40 2.18 -2.60 -7.66
N ARG A 41 1.36 -2.52 -8.72
CA ARG A 41 0.68 -1.27 -9.10
C ARG A 41 -0.17 -0.73 -7.95
N LEU A 42 -0.99 -1.59 -7.34
CA LEU A 42 -1.88 -1.18 -6.24
C LEU A 42 -1.09 -0.75 -5.00
N TYR A 43 0.02 -1.42 -4.73
CA TYR A 43 0.94 -1.07 -3.64
C TYR A 43 1.59 0.30 -3.86
N LEU A 44 2.05 0.59 -5.08
CA LEU A 44 2.64 1.89 -5.41
C LEU A 44 1.61 3.01 -5.27
N GLU A 45 0.37 2.77 -5.69
CA GLU A 45 -0.74 3.71 -5.52
C GLU A 45 -1.02 3.98 -4.03
N MET A 46 -1.09 2.92 -3.21
CA MET A 46 -1.30 3.06 -1.77
C MET A 46 -0.16 3.83 -1.10
N ARG A 47 1.10 3.55 -1.47
CA ARG A 47 2.26 4.26 -0.95
C ARG A 47 2.28 5.73 -1.36
N ALA A 48 1.82 6.05 -2.57
CA ALA A 48 1.67 7.42 -3.03
C ALA A 48 0.60 8.16 -2.22
N LEU A 49 -0.56 7.54 -1.99
CA LEU A 49 -1.63 8.11 -1.15
C LEU A 49 -1.17 8.35 0.29
N GLN A 50 -0.42 7.41 0.88
CA GLN A 50 0.12 7.57 2.22
C GLN A 50 1.07 8.76 2.30
N ARG A 51 1.98 8.90 1.33
CA ARG A 51 2.88 10.05 1.24
C ARG A 51 2.11 11.38 1.17
N ILE A 52 1.05 11.44 0.36
CA ILE A 52 0.22 12.64 0.23
C ILE A 52 -0.50 12.94 1.55
N ALA A 53 -1.09 11.92 2.20
CA ALA A 53 -1.79 12.07 3.47
C ALA A 53 -0.85 12.56 4.59
N ASP A 54 0.37 12.01 4.68
CA ASP A 54 1.36 12.40 5.69
C ASP A 54 1.87 13.83 5.48
N ILE A 55 2.19 14.22 4.23
CA ILE A 55 2.63 15.58 3.91
C ILE A 55 1.50 16.59 4.15
N ALA A 56 0.27 16.27 3.74
CA ALA A 56 -0.88 17.15 3.94
C ALA A 56 -1.21 17.33 5.43
N ALA A 57 -1.12 16.25 6.23
CA ALA A 57 -1.29 16.32 7.67
C ALA A 57 -0.21 17.20 8.33
N LEU A 58 1.06 17.02 7.97
CA LEU A 58 2.17 17.83 8.49
C LEU A 58 2.08 19.30 8.06
N GLU A 59 1.64 19.59 6.83
CA GLU A 59 1.46 20.98 6.38
C GLU A 59 0.31 21.66 7.12
N ALA A 60 -0.81 20.95 7.33
CA ALA A 60 -1.91 21.46 8.12
C ALA A 60 -1.50 21.69 9.59
N ALA A 61 -0.74 20.76 10.18
CA ALA A 61 -0.28 20.85 11.57
C ALA A 61 0.79 21.93 11.78
N SER A 62 1.77 22.03 10.88
CA SER A 62 2.85 23.04 10.94
C SER A 62 2.34 24.47 10.81
N ARG A 63 1.23 24.67 10.08
CA ARG A 63 0.54 25.97 9.97
C ARG A 63 -0.54 26.20 11.04
N GLN A 64 -0.61 25.33 12.06
CA GLN A 64 -1.60 25.42 13.15
C GLN A 64 -3.04 25.53 12.63
N GLY A 65 -3.37 24.71 11.62
CA GLY A 65 -4.71 24.66 11.03
C GLY A 65 -5.78 24.29 12.05
N ARG A 66 -6.97 24.89 11.90
CA ARG A 66 -8.15 24.64 12.75
C ARG A 66 -9.32 24.10 11.93
N CYS A 67 -10.05 23.11 12.45
CA CYS A 67 -11.25 22.54 11.83
C CYS A 67 -12.57 23.23 12.22
N GLY A 68 -12.51 24.27 13.06
CA GLY A 68 -13.67 25.09 13.41
C GLY A 68 -14.17 25.96 12.25
N SER A 69 -14.85 27.07 12.56
CA SER A 69 -15.61 27.89 11.60
C SER A 69 -14.84 28.34 10.34
N THR A 70 -13.52 28.53 10.40
CA THR A 70 -12.71 28.94 9.25
C THR A 70 -12.25 27.76 8.37
N ALA A 71 -12.39 26.51 8.85
CA ALA A 71 -11.93 25.28 8.18
C ALA A 71 -10.51 25.35 7.59
N SER A 72 -9.63 26.14 8.21
CA SER A 72 -8.27 26.41 7.74
C SER A 72 -7.42 25.15 7.58
N ALA A 73 -7.61 24.14 8.46
CA ALA A 73 -6.94 22.85 8.36
C ALA A 73 -7.23 22.15 7.02
N ALA A 74 -8.50 22.12 6.60
CA ALA A 74 -8.91 21.51 5.33
C ALA A 74 -8.35 22.29 4.13
N ARG A 75 -8.30 23.62 4.21
CA ARG A 75 -7.69 24.46 3.16
C ARG A 75 -6.19 24.21 3.01
N TYR A 76 -5.44 24.13 4.11
CA TYR A 76 -4.00 23.85 4.07
C TYR A 76 -3.71 22.44 3.56
N ALA A 77 -4.45 21.44 4.03
CA ALA A 77 -4.32 20.06 3.55
C ALA A 77 -4.63 19.97 2.03
N THR A 78 -5.67 20.65 1.56
CA THR A 78 -6.05 20.67 0.14
C THR A 78 -5.01 21.36 -0.74
N GLN A 79 -4.50 22.52 -0.30
CA GLN A 79 -3.42 23.20 -1.01
C GLN A 79 -2.15 22.34 -1.07
N SER A 80 -1.81 21.67 0.03
CA SER A 80 -0.68 20.73 0.09
C SER A 80 -0.85 19.59 -0.90
N ALA A 81 -2.01 18.93 -0.85
CA ALA A 81 -2.34 17.79 -1.71
C ALA A 81 -2.28 18.20 -3.19
N THR A 82 -2.84 19.36 -3.54
CA THR A 82 -2.84 19.89 -4.91
C THR A 82 -1.42 20.15 -5.42
N ARG A 83 -0.53 20.70 -4.56
CA ARG A 83 0.90 20.88 -4.90
C ARG A 83 1.64 19.56 -5.11
N ASN A 84 1.20 18.48 -4.47
CA ASN A 84 1.75 17.14 -4.60
C ASN A 84 1.04 16.29 -5.67
N GLY A 85 0.26 16.92 -6.56
CA GLY A 85 -0.42 16.24 -7.67
C GLY A 85 -1.73 15.53 -7.30
N PHE A 86 -2.23 15.73 -6.08
CA PHE A 86 -3.50 15.18 -5.61
C PHE A 86 -4.57 16.26 -5.60
N ILE A 87 -5.41 16.27 -6.63
CA ILE A 87 -6.54 17.19 -6.76
C ILE A 87 -7.80 16.50 -6.22
N PRO A 88 -8.37 16.96 -5.08
CA PRO A 88 -9.61 16.38 -4.56
C PRO A 88 -10.78 16.60 -5.53
N ASP A 89 -11.76 15.69 -5.49
CA ASP A 89 -12.97 15.65 -6.32
C ASP A 89 -12.72 15.46 -7.84
N THR A 90 -11.48 15.19 -8.23
CA THR A 90 -11.10 14.78 -9.60
C THR A 90 -10.71 13.31 -9.60
N ASP A 91 -11.03 12.55 -10.65
CA ASP A 91 -10.68 11.13 -10.79
C ASP A 91 -11.07 10.26 -9.58
N GLU A 92 -12.24 10.48 -9.00
CA GLU A 92 -12.73 9.76 -7.80
C GLU A 92 -11.80 9.84 -6.57
N ARG A 93 -10.95 10.88 -6.53
CA ARG A 93 -10.09 11.19 -5.39
C ARG A 93 -10.84 12.03 -4.38
N ARG A 94 -10.76 11.66 -3.09
CA ARG A 94 -11.33 12.45 -2.00
C ARG A 94 -10.28 12.74 -0.95
N LEU A 95 -10.37 13.92 -0.36
CA LEU A 95 -9.54 14.35 0.75
C LEU A 95 -10.46 14.80 1.88
N GLU A 96 -10.35 14.14 3.03
CA GLU A 96 -11.10 14.49 4.22
C GLU A 96 -10.14 14.91 5.32
N THR A 97 -10.39 16.05 5.95
CA THR A 97 -9.56 16.56 7.06
C THR A 97 -10.39 16.58 8.33
N ARG A 98 -9.85 16.03 9.42
CA ARG A 98 -10.47 15.97 10.74
C ARG A 98 -9.49 16.48 11.78
N CYS A 99 -9.99 17.20 12.79
CA CYS A 99 -9.18 17.61 13.93
C CYS A 99 -9.57 16.78 15.15
N GLY A 100 -8.64 16.69 16.11
CA GLY A 100 -8.80 15.82 17.26
C GLY A 100 -7.66 15.94 18.26
N THR A 101 -7.60 14.98 19.16
CA THR A 101 -6.54 14.81 20.15
C THR A 101 -5.90 13.43 19.98
N LEU A 102 -4.67 13.27 20.44
CA LEU A 102 -3.97 12.00 20.42
C LEU A 102 -3.98 11.42 21.84
N VAL A 103 -4.75 10.36 22.05
CA VAL A 103 -4.81 9.67 23.34
C VAL A 103 -3.81 8.52 23.32
N VAL A 104 -2.82 8.57 24.21
CA VAL A 104 -1.86 7.47 24.39
C VAL A 104 -2.45 6.51 25.41
N ASN A 105 -2.58 5.24 25.02
CA ASN A 105 -2.97 4.20 25.95
C ASN A 105 -1.83 3.98 26.96
N PRO A 106 -2.05 4.15 28.27
CA PRO A 106 -1.02 3.97 29.28
C PRO A 106 -0.49 2.53 29.37
N ASP A 107 -1.26 1.53 28.94
CA ASP A 107 -0.89 0.11 29.09
C ASP A 107 0.09 -0.35 28.00
N ASP A 108 -0.18 0.00 26.74
CA ASP A 108 0.59 -0.48 25.58
C ASP A 108 1.41 0.63 24.89
N GLY A 109 1.29 1.87 25.34
CA GLY A 109 1.90 3.05 24.69
C GLY A 109 1.35 3.36 23.29
N SER A 110 0.26 2.70 22.86
CA SER A 110 -0.34 2.91 21.55
C SER A 110 -1.08 4.25 21.49
N SER A 111 -0.89 5.00 20.40
CA SER A 111 -1.54 6.31 20.22
C SER A 111 -2.79 6.17 19.36
N THR A 112 -3.95 6.54 19.91
CA THR A 112 -5.23 6.53 19.19
C THR A 112 -5.70 7.96 18.95
N PHE A 113 -6.05 8.27 17.71
CA PHE A 113 -6.61 9.57 17.35
C PHE A 113 -8.09 9.62 17.68
N VAL A 114 -8.50 10.61 18.48
CA VAL A 114 -9.91 10.85 18.85
C VAL A 114 -10.38 12.11 18.15
N VAL A 115 -11.40 11.97 17.29
CA VAL A 115 -11.96 13.09 16.53
C VAL A 115 -12.64 14.08 17.48
N ASN A 116 -12.21 15.33 17.43
CA ASN A 116 -12.82 16.44 18.13
C ASN A 116 -12.61 17.73 17.32
N ALA A 117 -13.68 18.22 16.69
CA ALA A 117 -13.63 19.39 15.81
C ALA A 117 -13.24 20.70 16.52
N ALA A 118 -13.40 20.76 17.85
CA ALA A 118 -12.98 21.89 18.67
C ALA A 118 -11.49 21.84 19.05
N SER A 119 -10.85 20.67 18.94
CA SER A 119 -9.43 20.51 19.25
C SER A 119 -8.54 21.07 18.14
N THR A 120 -7.37 21.58 18.54
CA THR A 120 -6.29 22.01 17.63
C THR A 120 -4.98 21.28 17.91
N GLU A 121 -5.03 20.14 18.61
CA GLU A 121 -3.84 19.40 19.04
C GLU A 121 -3.33 18.46 17.95
N ALA A 122 -4.22 17.75 17.27
CA ALA A 122 -3.86 16.83 16.20
C ALA A 122 -4.81 16.99 15.00
N ILE A 123 -4.24 16.81 13.81
CA ILE A 123 -4.96 16.87 12.54
C ILE A 123 -4.76 15.53 11.82
N GLN A 124 -5.88 14.91 11.46
CA GLN A 124 -5.94 13.72 10.63
C GLN A 124 -6.36 14.12 9.21
N VAL A 125 -5.60 13.67 8.22
CA VAL A 125 -5.95 13.79 6.81
C VAL A 125 -6.12 12.39 6.23
N VAL A 126 -7.26 12.17 5.61
CA VAL A 126 -7.62 10.93 4.95
C VAL A 126 -7.69 11.19 3.45
N ALA A 127 -6.78 10.59 2.70
CA ALA A 127 -6.83 10.57 1.25
C ALA A 127 -7.45 9.26 0.78
N SER A 128 -8.39 9.32 -0.16
CA SER A 128 -8.90 8.14 -0.84
C SER A 128 -8.93 8.30 -2.34
N HIS A 129 -8.75 7.19 -3.05
CA HIS A 129 -8.77 7.13 -4.51
C HIS A 129 -9.41 5.80 -4.91
N THR A 130 -10.41 5.87 -5.76
CA THR A 130 -11.07 4.67 -6.28
C THR A 130 -10.39 4.31 -7.60
N VAL A 131 -9.86 3.08 -7.68
CA VAL A 131 -9.12 2.61 -8.84
C VAL A 131 -9.81 1.40 -9.47
N PRO A 132 -9.71 1.22 -10.80
CA PRO A 132 -10.20 0.01 -11.46
C PRO A 132 -9.45 -1.21 -10.94
N ARG A 133 -10.18 -2.31 -10.71
CA ARG A 133 -9.62 -3.54 -10.18
C ARG A 133 -8.74 -4.25 -11.22
N SER A 134 -7.78 -5.01 -10.71
CA SER A 134 -6.83 -5.86 -11.42
C SER A 134 -7.46 -6.81 -12.45
N ILE A 135 -6.72 -7.08 -13.53
CA ILE A 135 -7.08 -8.01 -14.60
C ILE A 135 -7.22 -9.44 -14.06
N ALA A 136 -6.38 -9.83 -13.10
CA ALA A 136 -6.47 -11.13 -12.44
C ALA A 136 -7.83 -11.38 -11.76
N SER A 137 -8.43 -10.34 -11.18
CA SER A 137 -9.79 -10.44 -10.61
C SER A 137 -10.87 -10.59 -11.70
N GLY A 138 -10.65 -9.98 -12.86
CA GLY A 138 -11.49 -10.15 -14.04
C GLY A 138 -11.42 -11.58 -14.59
N ILE A 139 -10.22 -12.18 -14.65
CA ILE A 139 -10.03 -13.57 -15.06
C ILE A 139 -10.70 -14.53 -14.07
N ALA A 140 -10.61 -14.28 -12.76
CA ALA A 140 -11.30 -15.08 -11.76
C ALA A 140 -12.83 -15.05 -11.92
N SER A 141 -13.40 -13.90 -12.33
CA SER A 141 -14.84 -13.78 -12.64
C SER A 141 -15.29 -14.54 -13.89
N LEU A 142 -14.37 -15.06 -14.71
CA LEU A 142 -14.70 -15.98 -15.80
C LEU A 142 -14.93 -17.42 -15.30
N PHE A 143 -14.38 -17.75 -14.13
CA PHE A 143 -14.50 -19.07 -13.51
C PHE A 143 -15.53 -19.11 -12.38
N ASP A 144 -15.98 -17.94 -11.91
CA ASP A 144 -16.99 -17.79 -10.87
C ASP A 144 -18.16 -16.93 -11.38
N SER A 145 -19.40 -17.36 -11.16
CA SER A 145 -20.61 -16.68 -11.66
C SER A 145 -20.97 -15.42 -10.85
N SER A 146 -20.10 -14.98 -9.94
CA SER A 146 -20.33 -13.84 -9.07
C SER A 146 -19.97 -12.52 -9.75
N SER A 147 -20.93 -11.60 -9.81
CA SER A 147 -20.68 -10.21 -10.22
C SER A 147 -19.91 -9.52 -9.09
N GLN A 148 -18.59 -9.54 -9.17
CA GLN A 148 -17.76 -8.70 -8.31
C GLN A 148 -17.80 -7.25 -8.82
N PRO A 149 -17.69 -6.23 -7.94
CA PRO A 149 -17.63 -4.82 -8.37
C PRO A 149 -16.49 -4.62 -9.39
N THR A 150 -16.29 -3.51 -10.09
CA THR A 150 -15.13 -3.36 -11.00
C THR A 150 -14.03 -2.46 -10.44
N THR A 151 -14.25 -1.91 -9.24
CA THR A 151 -13.36 -0.92 -8.60
C THR A 151 -12.96 -1.36 -7.19
N VAL A 152 -11.89 -0.76 -6.69
CA VAL A 152 -11.40 -0.89 -5.31
C VAL A 152 -11.09 0.51 -4.79
N GLN A 153 -11.59 0.82 -3.59
CA GLN A 153 -11.28 2.08 -2.93
C GLN A 153 -10.00 1.93 -2.10
N LEU A 154 -8.97 2.70 -2.46
CA LEU A 154 -7.75 2.84 -1.66
C LEU A 154 -7.93 4.00 -0.69
N ARG A 155 -7.45 3.82 0.54
CA ARG A 155 -7.52 4.84 1.59
C ARG A 155 -6.21 4.89 2.35
N ALA A 156 -5.74 6.10 2.60
CA ALA A 156 -4.54 6.39 3.36
C ALA A 156 -4.85 7.43 4.42
N THR A 157 -4.27 7.28 5.61
CA THR A 157 -4.52 8.17 6.74
C THR A 157 -3.20 8.67 7.29
N GLY A 158 -3.02 9.99 7.30
CA GLY A 158 -1.90 10.67 7.95
C GLY A 158 -2.43 11.42 9.18
N VAL A 159 -1.75 11.28 10.32
CA VAL A 159 -2.06 12.03 11.54
C VAL A 159 -0.83 12.79 11.95
N ALA A 160 -0.98 14.09 12.17
CA ALA A 160 0.10 14.96 12.61
C ALA A 160 -0.34 15.73 13.86
N VAL A 161 0.52 15.73 14.88
CA VAL A 161 0.36 16.56 16.07
C VAL A 161 0.91 17.94 15.75
N VAL A 162 0.17 18.98 16.14
CA VAL A 162 0.61 20.36 15.99
C VAL A 162 1.84 20.57 16.85
N PRO A 163 2.98 21.02 16.29
CA PRO A 163 4.20 21.18 17.05
C PRO A 163 4.00 22.26 18.12
N VAL A 164 3.87 21.80 19.36
CA VAL A 164 4.20 22.59 20.55
C VAL A 164 5.73 22.71 20.62
N PRO A 165 6.29 23.82 21.14
CA PRO A 165 7.74 23.98 21.28
C PRO A 165 8.26 22.98 22.33
N ALA A 166 8.49 21.75 21.90
CA ALA A 166 9.06 20.69 22.72
C ALA A 166 10.57 20.68 22.53
N ALA A 167 11.29 20.73 23.65
CA ALA A 167 12.73 20.62 23.72
C ALA A 167 13.21 19.36 22.96
N ARG A 168 14.37 19.50 22.31
CA ARG A 168 14.98 18.48 21.44
C ARG A 168 15.08 17.13 22.16
N LEU A 169 14.41 16.12 21.62
CA LEU A 169 14.55 14.73 22.06
C LEU A 169 15.90 14.20 21.58
N ASN A 170 16.88 14.15 22.48
CA ASN A 170 18.16 13.52 22.22
C ASN A 170 17.99 12.01 22.40
N ARG A 171 17.77 11.27 21.29
CA ARG A 171 17.66 9.81 21.34
C ARG A 171 19.04 9.21 21.11
N PRO A 172 19.68 8.58 22.11
CA PRO A 172 20.90 7.83 21.86
C PRO A 172 20.57 6.61 21.00
N SER A 173 21.20 6.51 19.83
CA SER A 173 21.11 5.35 18.96
C SER A 173 22.02 4.25 19.49
N THR A 174 21.47 3.28 20.22
CA THR A 174 22.16 2.03 20.53
C THR A 174 21.98 1.08 19.34
N ILE A 175 22.96 1.07 18.44
CA ILE A 175 23.16 0.00 17.47
C ILE A 175 23.71 -1.20 18.25
N ASN A 176 22.83 -2.13 18.65
CA ASN A 176 23.27 -3.46 19.05
C ASN A 176 23.79 -4.16 17.79
N ALA A 177 25.09 -4.05 17.56
CA ALA A 177 25.80 -4.97 16.70
C ALA A 177 25.61 -6.38 17.30
N LEU A 178 24.85 -7.22 16.62
CA LEU A 178 24.85 -8.65 16.87
C LEU A 178 26.24 -9.17 16.51
N GLU A 179 27.16 -9.14 17.48
CA GLU A 179 28.46 -9.79 17.33
C GLU A 179 28.22 -11.30 17.34
N GLY A 180 28.63 -11.91 16.23
CA GLY A 180 28.46 -13.32 15.97
C GLY A 180 29.21 -14.19 16.97
N VAL A 181 28.59 -15.33 17.25
CA VAL A 181 29.20 -16.51 17.85
C VAL A 181 30.43 -16.92 17.03
N GLU A 182 31.65 -16.69 17.55
CA GLU A 182 32.84 -17.50 17.21
C GLU A 182 33.78 -17.68 18.42
N ARG A 183 33.92 -18.96 18.81
CA ARG A 183 35.09 -19.67 19.38
C ARG A 183 36.28 -18.87 19.95
N SER A 184 36.60 -19.11 21.23
CA SER A 184 37.92 -19.58 21.75
C SER A 184 37.80 -19.62 23.28
N GLY A 185 37.92 -20.75 24.00
CA GLY A 185 39.17 -21.45 24.21
C GLY A 185 39.86 -20.97 25.49
N SER A 186 39.51 -21.55 26.65
CA SER A 186 40.44 -22.11 27.64
C SER A 186 39.67 -22.76 28.79
#